data_AF-A0A8T4RVC1-F1
#
_entry.id   AF-A0A8T4RVC1-F1
#
_cell.length_a   1.000
_cell.length_b   1.000
_cell.length_c   1.000
_cell.angle_alpha   90.00
_cell.angle_beta   90.00
_cell.angle_gamma   90.00
#
_symmetry.space_group_name_H-M   'P 1'
#
loop_
_entity.id
_entity.type
_entity.pdbx_description
1 polymer ?
#
loop_
_entity_poly.entity_id
_entity_poly.type
_entity_poly.pdbx_seq_one_letter_code
_entity_poly.pdbx_strand_id
1 'polypeptide(L)' 'MITCKTKKWGNSLGFIIPKEEVLKLDLGEDQEIAVDIIKKTNPLKELFRFSKSNKITKEDMLSTRKLLENHRK' A
#
# COMPACT_ATOMS: atom_id res chain seq x y z
N MET A 1 2.39 -3.12 13.74
CA MET A 1 2.49 -2.89 12.28
C MET A 1 3.26 -1.60 12.05
N ILE A 2 4.46 -1.68 11.48
CA ILE A 2 5.30 -0.51 11.21
C ILE A 2 4.92 0.03 9.83
N THR A 3 4.73 1.35 9.72
CA THR A 3 4.51 1.99 8.41
C THR A 3 5.84 2.48 7.87
N CYS A 4 6.36 1.80 6.86
CA CYS A 4 7.64 2.11 6.23
C CYS A 4 7.42 2.70 4.84
N LYS A 5 8.39 3.47 4.34
CA LYS A 5 8.47 3.82 2.92
C LYS A 5 9.44 2.88 2.22
N THR A 6 9.09 2.44 1.02
CA THR A 6 10.03 1.70 0.16
C THR A 6 10.95 2.67 -0.56
N LYS A 7 12.23 2.32 -0.71
CA LYS A 7 13.21 3.08 -1.48
C LYS A 7 14.06 2.13 -2.33
N LYS A 8 14.44 2.56 -3.54
CA LYS A 8 15.36 1.82 -4.41
C LYS A 8 16.79 1.96 -3.89
N TRP A 9 17.49 0.84 -3.75
CA TRP A 9 18.90 0.76 -3.40
C TRP A 9 19.62 -0.10 -4.46
N GLY A 10 20.36 0.55 -5.36
CA GLY A 10 20.97 -0.16 -6.51
C GLY A 10 19.91 -0.87 -7.36
N ASN A 11 20.02 -2.19 -7.49
CA ASN A 11 19.05 -3.04 -8.19
C ASN A 11 17.98 -3.67 -7.27
N SER A 12 17.94 -3.27 -6.00
CA SER A 12 17.05 -3.84 -4.98
C SER A 12 16.07 -2.80 -4.45
N LEU A 13 15.00 -3.26 -3.80
CA LEU A 13 14.06 -2.41 -3.07
C LEU A 13 14.26 -2.65 -1.57
N GLY A 14 14.48 -1.57 -0.82
CA GLY A 14 14.60 -1.59 0.64
C GLY A 14 13.41 -0.88 1.30
N PHE A 15 13.22 -1.16 2.59
CA PHE A 15 12.32 -0.43 3.46
C PHE A 15 13.12 0.53 4.33
N ILE A 16 12.66 1.77 4.43
CA ILE A 16 13.20 2.73 5.40
C ILE A 16 12.37 2.59 6.67
N ILE A 17 12.99 2.06 7.72
CA ILE A 17 12.43 1.98 9.06
C ILE A 17 12.80 3.27 9.81
N PRO A 18 11.84 3.99 10.40
CA PRO A 18 12.13 5.18 11.21
C PRO A 18 13.05 4.84 12.40
N LYS A 19 13.92 5.78 12.78
CA LYS A 19 14.92 5.57 13.84
C LYS A 19 14.27 5.21 15.18
N GLU A 20 13.10 5.76 15.46
CA GLU A 20 12.35 5.50 16.69
C GLU A 20 11.93 4.03 16.78
N GLU A 21 11.56 3.42 15.65
CA GLU A 21 11.14 2.02 15.59
C GLU A 21 12.36 1.09 15.62
N VAL A 22 13.48 1.48 15.01
CA VAL A 22 14.77 0.76 15.11
C VAL A 22 15.20 0.62 16.57
N LEU A 23 15.14 1.72 17.34
CA LEU A 23 15.53 1.71 18.77
C LEU A 23 14.55 0.90 19.64
N LYS A 24 13.24 0.99 19.37
CA LYS A 24 12.24 0.24 20.14
C LYS A 24 12.34 -1.27 19.93
N LEU A 25 12.72 -1.68 18.73
CA LEU A 25 12.77 -3.09 18.32
C LEU A 25 14.19 -3.66 18.38
N ASP A 26 15.16 -2.87 18.83
CA ASP A 26 16.58 -3.22 18.96
C ASP A 26 17.13 -3.84 17.65
N LEU A 27 16.82 -3.21 16.53
CA LEU A 27 17.24 -3.67 15.21
C LEU A 27 18.67 -3.23 14.91
N GLY A 28 19.55 -4.21 14.64
CA GLY A 28 20.93 -3.99 14.22
C GLY A 28 21.11 -3.97 12.70
N GLU A 29 22.29 -3.51 12.27
CA GLU A 29 22.77 -3.73 10.90
C GLU A 29 23.06 -5.24 10.68
N ASP A 30 22.91 -5.73 9.46
CA ASP A 30 23.19 -7.12 9.04
C ASP A 30 22.41 -8.23 9.76
N GLN A 31 21.32 -7.87 10.44
CA GLN A 31 20.46 -8.83 11.12
C GLN A 31 19.41 -9.42 10.17
N GLU A 32 19.22 -10.74 10.21
CA GLU A 32 18.10 -11.40 9.54
C GLU A 32 16.81 -11.18 10.33
N ILE A 33 15.77 -10.71 9.64
CA ILE A 33 14.44 -10.46 10.23
C ILE A 33 13.35 -11.07 9.36
N ALA A 34 12.28 -11.53 10.01
CA ALA A 34 11.05 -11.90 9.32
C ALA A 34 10.20 -10.66 9.07
N VAL A 35 9.72 -10.48 7.84
CA VAL A 35 8.89 -9.34 7.44
C VAL A 35 7.59 -9.81 6.79
N ASP A 36 6.47 -9.29 7.28
CA ASP A 36 5.17 -9.41 6.64
C ASP A 36 4.83 -8.09 5.92
N ILE A 37 4.59 -8.16 4.61
CA ILE A 37 4.47 -6.99 3.74
C ILE A 37 3.01 -6.78 3.38
N ILE A 38 2.38 -5.80 4.03
CA ILE A 38 1.02 -5.37 3.73
C ILE A 38 1.09 -4.06 2.93
N LYS A 39 0.83 -4.14 1.63
CA LYS A 39 0.76 -2.95 0.77
C LYS A 39 -0.47 -2.13 1.14
N LYS A 40 -0.26 -0.86 1.54
CA LYS A 40 -1.36 0.11 1.64
C LYS A 40 -1.84 0.48 0.23
N THR A 41 -2.69 -0.34 -0.37
CA THR A 41 -3.49 0.08 -1.53
C THR A 41 -4.54 1.06 -1.02
N ASN A 42 -4.67 2.21 -1.68
CA ASN A 42 -5.86 3.02 -1.52
C ASN A 42 -6.99 2.23 -2.21
N PRO A 43 -8.03 1.78 -1.49
CA PRO A 43 -9.10 0.99 -2.09
C PRO A 43 -9.72 1.72 -3.29
N LEU A 44 -9.75 3.06 -3.26
CA LEU A 44 -10.20 3.88 -4.36
C LEU A 44 -9.25 3.79 -5.57
N LYS A 45 -7.92 3.75 -5.41
CA LYS A 45 -7.01 3.57 -6.56
C LYS A 45 -7.11 2.17 -7.18
N GLU A 46 -7.47 1.18 -6.38
CA GLU A 46 -7.67 -0.19 -6.84
C GLU A 46 -9.01 -0.35 -7.56
N LEU A 47 -10.07 0.28 -7.06
CA LEU A 47 -11.39 0.37 -7.69
C LEU A 47 -11.38 1.26 -8.95
N PHE A 48 -10.68 2.40 -8.90
CA PHE A 48 -10.56 3.35 -10.02
C PHE A 48 -9.34 3.11 -10.91
N ARG A 49 -8.79 1.89 -10.92
CA ARG A 49 -7.75 1.48 -11.90
C ARG A 49 -8.21 1.62 -13.36
N PHE A 50 -9.49 1.93 -13.59
CA PHE A 50 -10.12 2.07 -14.89
C PHE A 50 -9.89 3.42 -15.59
N SER A 51 -9.50 4.50 -14.90
CA SER A 51 -9.26 5.77 -15.59
C SER A 51 -7.76 6.10 -15.65
N LYS A 52 -7.16 5.92 -16.83
CA LYS A 52 -5.91 6.60 -17.24
C LYS A 52 -6.02 8.14 -17.20
N SER A 53 -7.17 8.68 -16.79
CA SER A 53 -7.53 10.09 -16.78
C SER A 53 -7.90 10.51 -15.36
N ASN A 54 -7.39 11.66 -14.92
CA ASN A 54 -7.68 12.28 -13.62
C ASN A 54 -9.15 12.71 -13.44
N LYS A 55 -10.05 12.41 -14.39
CA LYS A 55 -11.49 12.69 -14.30
C LYS A 55 -12.25 11.38 -14.07
N ILE A 56 -12.98 11.35 -12.96
CA ILE A 56 -13.97 10.31 -12.65
C ILE A 56 -15.21 10.58 -13.51
N THR A 57 -15.64 9.59 -14.27
CA THR A 57 -16.86 9.67 -15.08
C THR A 57 -18.09 9.16 -14.32
N LYS A 58 -19.28 9.48 -14.81
CA LYS A 58 -20.55 9.08 -14.17
C LYS A 58 -20.72 7.55 -14.22
N GLU A 59 -20.19 6.94 -15.26
CA GLU A 59 -20.15 5.49 -15.50
C GLU A 59 -19.27 4.77 -14.45
N ASP A 60 -18.14 5.36 -14.07
CA ASP A 60 -17.26 4.84 -13.00
C ASP A 60 -17.99 4.84 -11.65
N MET A 61 -18.80 5.87 -11.37
CA MET A 61 -19.58 5.95 -10.12
C MET A 61 -20.69 4.89 -10.08
N LEU A 62 -21.40 4.67 -11.19
CA LEU A 62 -22.50 3.72 -11.28
C LEU A 62 -22.02 2.26 -11.16
N SER A 63 -20.90 1.92 -11.78
CA SER A 63 -20.29 0.59 -11.69
C SER A 63 -19.80 0.29 -10.27
N THR A 64 -19.18 1.28 -9.60
CA THR A 64 -18.74 1.17 -8.21
C THR A 64 -19.92 0.92 -7.26
N ARG A 65 -21.04 1.63 -7.45
CA ARG A 65 -22.25 1.44 -6.64
C ARG A 65 -22.82 0.02 -6.75
N LYS A 66 -22.88 -0.54 -7.96
CA LYS A 66 -23.36 -1.93 -8.17
C LYS A 66 -22.46 -2.98 -7.49
N LEU A 67 -21.14 -2.78 -7.53
CA LEU A 67 -20.17 -3.65 -6.85
C LEU A 67 -20.35 -3.64 -5.32
N LEU A 68 -20.58 -2.46 -4.74
CA LEU A 68 -20.84 -2.31 -3.31
C LEU A 68 -22.14 -2.96 -2.84
N GLU A 69 -23.19 -2.94 -3.68
CA GLU A 69 -24.46 -3.59 -3.37
C GLU A 69 -24.37 -5.12 -3.45
N ASN A 70 -23.56 -5.67 -4.36
CA ASN A 70 -23.37 -7.12 -4.50
C ASN A 70 -22.53 -7.75 -3.38
N HIS A 71 -21.59 -7.01 -2.78
CA HIS A 71 -20.77 -7.51 -1.67
C HIS A 71 -21.46 -7.46 -0.29
N ARG A 72 -22.69 -6.92 -0.20
CA ARG A 72 -23.50 -6.85 1.02
C ARG A 72 -24.57 -7.95 1.12
N LYS A 73 -24.64 -8.88 0.16
CA LYS A 73 -25.47 -10.09 0.21
C LYS A 73 -24.60 -11.30 0.53
#